data_AF-A0A8H8IZJ9-F1
#
_entry.id   AF-A0A8H8IZJ9-F1
#
_cell.length_a   1.000
_cell.length_b   1.000
_cell.length_c   1.000
_cell.angle_alpha   90.00
_cell.angle_beta   90.00
_cell.angle_gamma   90.00
#
_symmetry.space_group_name_H-M   'P 1'
#
loop_
_entity.id
_entity.type
_entity.pdbx_description
1 polymer ?
#
loop_
_entity_poly.entity_id
_entity_poly.type
_entity_poly.pdbx_seq_one_letter_code
_entity_poly.pdbx_strand_id
1 'polypeptide(L)'
;MASRRRAARTAQMGAFADLLASFAVRGNITGYLTSSIDGLESRIMPNLEDRIFRLNGDNRKLLCGRNRCLGIEPGDSTLYDEALLGAPTTVQTTGHLSVYCHDCRSKWIKTAISKRRYGDKTLVLRPAVQFELDAEYWKDEVKSKMLPRAELSQLLLIVENPIKPRSLIDNVVSDLADAVHKMSGAVIYVSPDLTKGKATYTHIDAQLQTTAADLALGVMEAHHRLDNPRNQLGDEEYVGPDFWFDVIRNQLVGTSHEEDEDVVGEICERCSMSVPEYLVQCRACKSCFCHRRVGYNDSWDGDLDSGDGSMPQDRPPDDDPFPFHTACIAFDLYSSSGRRPRLEEAKRNFLCYEYGKNNFPVLHEDEISKIPDTR
;
A
#
# COMPACT_ATOMS: atom_id res chain seq x y z
N MET A 1 17.98 -4.69 -9.19
CA MET A 1 17.00 -3.58 -9.06
C MET A 1 16.45 -3.15 -10.42
N ALA A 2 17.29 -2.70 -11.37
CA ALA A 2 16.84 -2.24 -12.69
C ALA A 2 16.01 -3.26 -13.49
N SER A 3 16.32 -4.56 -13.41
CA SER A 3 15.49 -5.61 -14.03
C SER A 3 14.04 -5.58 -13.52
N ARG A 4 13.85 -5.51 -12.19
CA ARG A 4 12.52 -5.39 -11.57
C ARG A 4 11.82 -4.09 -11.96
N ARG A 5 12.56 -2.98 -12.05
CA ARG A 5 12.00 -1.69 -12.49
C ARG A 5 11.46 -1.78 -13.92
N ARG A 6 12.26 -2.34 -14.83
CA ARG A 6 11.87 -2.54 -16.22
C ARG A 6 10.67 -3.47 -16.32
N ALA A 7 10.71 -4.61 -15.64
CA ALA A 7 9.62 -5.59 -15.63
C ALA A 7 8.30 -4.97 -15.15
N ALA A 8 8.32 -4.15 -14.08
CA ALA A 8 7.13 -3.45 -13.60
C ALA A 8 6.53 -2.51 -14.67
N ARG A 9 7.36 -1.69 -15.33
CA ARG A 9 6.90 -0.76 -16.39
C ARG A 9 6.40 -1.46 -17.64
N THR A 10 6.90 -2.66 -17.91
CA THR A 10 6.51 -3.49 -19.07
C THR A 10 5.52 -4.58 -18.70
N ALA A 11 4.94 -4.55 -17.50
CA ALA A 11 3.95 -5.54 -17.10
C ALA A 11 2.77 -5.52 -18.09
N GLN A 12 2.20 -6.71 -18.27
CA GLN A 12 1.04 -6.88 -19.12
C GLN A 12 -0.15 -6.16 -18.49
N MET A 13 -0.87 -5.40 -19.32
CA MET A 13 -2.09 -4.71 -18.91
C MET A 13 -3.24 -5.73 -18.91
N GLY A 14 -4.04 -5.73 -17.83
CA GLY A 14 -5.22 -6.60 -17.71
C GLY A 14 -6.51 -5.86 -18.05
N ALA A 15 -7.66 -6.54 -17.91
CA ALA A 15 -8.97 -5.99 -18.24
C ALA A 15 -9.29 -4.64 -17.56
N PHE A 16 -8.82 -4.43 -16.32
CA PHE A 16 -9.02 -3.16 -15.62
C PHE A 16 -8.32 -1.98 -16.31
N ALA A 17 -7.15 -2.22 -16.92
CA ALA A 17 -6.48 -1.19 -17.73
C ALA A 17 -7.30 -0.82 -18.97
N ASP A 18 -7.94 -1.81 -19.61
CA ASP A 18 -8.80 -1.57 -20.77
C ASP A 18 -10.05 -0.76 -20.38
N LEU A 19 -10.64 -1.03 -19.21
CA LEU A 19 -11.71 -0.22 -18.65
C LEU A 19 -11.26 1.23 -18.41
N LEU A 20 -10.09 1.43 -17.78
CA LEU A 20 -9.53 2.77 -17.53
C LEU A 20 -9.27 3.52 -18.84
N ALA A 21 -8.75 2.85 -19.88
CA ALA A 21 -8.57 3.44 -21.19
C ALA A 21 -9.91 3.91 -21.78
N SER A 22 -10.95 3.07 -21.69
CA SER A 22 -12.30 3.40 -22.14
C SER A 22 -12.87 4.64 -21.41
N PHE A 23 -12.74 4.69 -20.09
CA PHE A 23 -13.15 5.86 -19.30
C PHE A 23 -12.37 7.12 -19.64
N ALA A 24 -11.06 7.00 -19.87
CA ALA A 24 -10.23 8.13 -20.26
C ALA A 24 -10.62 8.69 -21.64
N VAL A 25 -10.88 7.82 -22.63
CA VAL A 25 -11.35 8.21 -23.96
C VAL A 25 -12.70 8.92 -23.89
N ARG A 26 -13.60 8.45 -23.02
CA ARG A 26 -14.92 9.07 -22.80
C ARG A 26 -14.86 10.35 -21.94
N GLY A 27 -13.70 10.70 -21.38
CA GLY A 27 -13.53 11.87 -20.52
C GLY A 27 -14.15 11.71 -19.13
N ASN A 28 -14.42 10.47 -18.71
CA ASN A 28 -15.10 10.15 -17.44
C ASN A 28 -14.15 10.14 -16.23
N ILE A 29 -12.86 10.43 -16.43
CA ILE A 29 -11.85 10.46 -15.36
C ILE A 29 -11.47 11.90 -15.05
N THR A 30 -11.89 12.36 -13.87
CA THR A 30 -11.54 13.68 -13.33
C THR A 30 -10.19 13.68 -12.61
N GLY A 31 -9.83 12.56 -11.99
CA GLY A 31 -8.55 12.33 -11.32
C GLY A 31 -8.31 10.85 -11.05
N TYR A 32 -7.04 10.46 -10.89
CA TYR A 32 -6.64 9.09 -10.62
C TYR A 32 -5.58 9.06 -9.52
N LEU A 33 -5.88 8.39 -8.41
CA LEU A 33 -4.99 8.24 -7.27
C LEU A 33 -4.53 6.77 -7.20
N THR A 34 -3.22 6.54 -7.18
CA THR A 34 -2.67 5.17 -7.14
C THR A 34 -1.55 5.02 -6.13
N SER A 35 -1.53 3.87 -5.46
CA SER A 35 -0.41 3.42 -4.63
C SER A 35 0.60 2.60 -5.45
N SER A 36 0.26 2.22 -6.69
CA SER A 36 1.17 1.56 -7.60
C SER A 36 2.30 2.49 -8.02
N ILE A 37 3.48 1.90 -8.20
CA ILE A 37 4.70 2.61 -8.58
C ILE A 37 5.10 2.31 -10.02
N ASP A 38 4.46 1.33 -10.67
CA ASP A 38 4.85 0.79 -11.97
C ASP A 38 4.73 1.79 -13.13
N GLY A 39 3.88 2.81 -13.00
CA GLY A 39 3.70 3.85 -13.99
C GLY A 39 2.82 3.44 -15.17
N LEU A 40 2.09 2.32 -15.08
CA LEU A 40 1.30 1.76 -16.18
C LEU A 40 0.14 2.68 -16.59
N GLU A 41 -0.47 3.37 -15.63
CA GLU A 41 -1.57 4.32 -15.84
C GLU A 41 -1.21 5.43 -16.85
N SER A 42 0.06 5.82 -16.91
CA SER A 42 0.56 6.81 -17.88
C SER A 42 0.59 6.31 -19.33
N ARG A 43 0.69 4.99 -19.52
CA ARG A 43 0.62 4.35 -20.84
C ARG A 43 -0.83 4.23 -21.29
N ILE A 44 -1.72 3.96 -20.35
CA ILE A 44 -3.16 3.78 -20.56
C ILE A 44 -3.83 5.14 -20.82
N MET A 45 -3.45 6.16 -20.05
CA MET A 45 -4.10 7.47 -20.01
C MET A 45 -3.08 8.61 -20.13
N PRO A 46 -2.31 8.69 -21.24
CA PRO A 46 -1.21 9.66 -21.37
C PRO A 46 -1.71 11.12 -21.30
N ASN A 47 -2.95 11.37 -21.72
CA ASN A 47 -3.56 12.71 -21.69
C ASN A 47 -3.99 13.15 -20.29
N LEU A 48 -3.89 12.28 -19.28
CA LEU A 48 -4.28 12.55 -17.89
C LEU A 48 -3.09 12.54 -16.94
N GLU A 49 -1.85 12.63 -17.44
CA GLU A 49 -0.64 12.57 -16.60
C GLU A 49 -0.62 13.65 -15.50
N ASP A 50 -1.18 14.83 -15.76
CA ASP A 50 -1.35 15.92 -14.79
C ASP A 50 -2.46 15.67 -13.75
N ARG A 51 -3.26 14.61 -13.95
CA ARG A 51 -4.37 14.18 -13.09
C ARG A 51 -4.09 12.84 -12.41
N ILE A 52 -2.92 12.26 -12.65
CA ILE A 52 -2.48 11.01 -12.02
C ILE A 52 -1.59 11.33 -10.82
N PHE A 53 -2.00 10.85 -9.65
CA PHE A 53 -1.33 11.05 -8.38
C PHE A 53 -0.79 9.73 -7.86
N ARG A 54 0.53 9.62 -7.80
CA ARG A 54 1.24 8.40 -7.39
C ARG A 54 1.73 8.55 -5.97
N LEU A 55 1.03 7.89 -5.05
CA LEU A 55 1.26 8.00 -3.62
C LEU A 55 2.67 7.54 -3.25
N ASN A 56 3.05 6.35 -3.69
CA ASN A 56 4.34 5.73 -3.35
C ASN A 56 5.49 6.20 -4.27
N GLY A 57 5.27 7.28 -5.03
CA GLY A 57 6.22 7.79 -6.01
C GLY A 57 6.15 7.11 -7.37
N ASP A 58 7.12 7.40 -8.23
CA ASP A 58 7.11 7.03 -9.64
C ASP A 58 8.37 6.26 -10.01
N ASN A 59 8.21 4.95 -10.27
CA ASN A 59 9.34 4.10 -10.64
C ASN A 59 9.91 4.44 -12.02
N ARG A 60 9.25 5.26 -12.84
CA ARG A 60 9.82 5.75 -14.09
C ARG A 60 10.86 6.84 -13.85
N LYS A 61 10.84 7.52 -12.71
CA LYS A 61 11.79 8.59 -12.37
C LYS A 61 12.97 8.06 -11.55
N LEU A 62 14.09 8.77 -11.62
CA LEU A 62 15.24 8.57 -10.72
C LEU A 62 15.57 9.86 -10.00
N LEU A 63 15.78 9.81 -8.69
CA LEU A 63 16.21 10.95 -7.88
C LEU A 63 17.71 10.91 -7.63
N CYS A 64 18.31 12.10 -7.62
CA CYS A 64 19.64 12.31 -7.07
C CYS A 64 19.50 12.76 -5.60
N GLY A 65 20.37 12.27 -4.71
CA GLY A 65 20.39 12.70 -3.30
C GLY A 65 20.91 14.12 -3.07
N ARG A 66 21.28 14.85 -4.12
CA ARG A 66 21.73 16.24 -4.01
C ARG A 66 20.52 17.18 -3.95
N ASN A 67 20.50 18.06 -2.95
CA ASN A 67 19.47 19.08 -2.80
C ASN A 67 19.28 19.89 -4.09
N ARG A 68 18.01 20.09 -4.48
CA ARG A 68 17.57 20.82 -5.69
C ARG A 68 17.90 20.15 -7.03
N CYS A 69 18.46 18.94 -7.05
CA CYS A 69 18.52 18.18 -8.28
C CYS A 69 17.12 17.65 -8.61
N LEU A 70 16.66 17.89 -9.84
CA LEU A 70 15.36 17.39 -10.32
C LEU A 70 15.36 15.87 -10.55
N GLY A 71 16.54 15.27 -10.66
CA GLY A 71 16.68 13.85 -10.99
C GLY A 71 16.64 13.61 -12.50
N ILE A 72 16.23 12.41 -12.87
CA ILE A 72 16.05 11.96 -14.25
C ILE A 72 14.56 11.69 -14.47
N GLU A 73 14.00 12.33 -15.49
CA GLU A 73 12.61 12.19 -15.89
C GLU A 73 12.34 10.86 -16.61
N PRO A 74 11.07 10.42 -16.75
CA PRO A 74 10.71 9.12 -17.31
C PRO A 74 11.35 8.81 -18.66
N GLY A 75 11.43 9.80 -19.56
CA GLY A 75 11.95 9.63 -20.92
C GLY A 75 13.41 9.19 -20.97
N ASP A 76 14.24 9.67 -20.04
CA ASP A 76 15.69 9.39 -20.02
C ASP A 76 16.04 8.20 -19.11
N SER A 77 15.10 7.76 -18.26
CA SER A 77 15.33 6.71 -17.25
C SER A 77 15.78 5.37 -17.85
N THR A 78 15.33 5.04 -19.05
CA THR A 78 15.67 3.78 -19.74
C THR A 78 17.17 3.61 -19.96
N LEU A 79 17.88 4.69 -20.32
CA LEU A 79 19.33 4.68 -20.50
C LEU A 79 20.08 4.34 -19.21
N TYR A 80 19.55 4.83 -18.09
CA TYR A 80 20.11 4.56 -16.77
C TYR A 80 19.78 3.15 -16.28
N ASP A 81 18.62 2.59 -16.65
CA ASP A 81 18.30 1.20 -16.35
C ASP A 81 19.21 0.24 -17.12
N GLU A 82 19.59 0.54 -18.36
CA GLU A 82 20.60 -0.22 -19.11
C GLU A 82 21.97 -0.17 -18.42
N ALA A 83 22.40 1.02 -17.98
CA ALA A 83 23.64 1.18 -17.22
C ALA A 83 23.61 0.41 -15.88
N LEU A 84 22.47 0.37 -15.20
CA LEU A 84 22.27 -0.39 -13.95
C LEU A 84 22.19 -1.90 -14.18
N LEU A 85 21.74 -2.35 -15.35
CA LEU A 85 21.71 -3.76 -15.74
C LEU A 85 23.10 -4.28 -16.10
N GLY A 86 24.01 -3.39 -16.49
CA GLY A 86 25.39 -3.73 -16.83
C GLY A 86 25.47 -4.58 -18.09
N ALA A 87 25.82 -3.97 -19.22
CA ALA A 87 26.42 -4.75 -20.29
C ALA A 87 27.65 -5.49 -19.71
N PRO A 88 27.83 -6.79 -19.99
CA PRO A 88 28.90 -7.60 -19.42
C PRO A 88 30.23 -7.23 -20.06
N THR A 89 30.82 -6.11 -19.70
CA THR A 89 32.24 -5.83 -19.98
C THR A 89 33.04 -6.20 -18.75
N THR A 90 33.47 -7.46 -18.74
CA THR A 90 34.80 -7.90 -18.28
C THR A 90 35.43 -7.04 -17.20
N VAL A 91 35.03 -7.27 -15.95
CA VAL A 91 35.87 -7.38 -14.73
C VAL A 91 34.87 -7.43 -13.57
N GLN A 92 34.63 -8.64 -13.07
CA GLN A 92 33.95 -8.88 -11.80
C GLN A 92 34.82 -8.30 -10.69
N THR A 93 34.59 -7.03 -10.37
CA THR A 93 34.89 -6.51 -9.04
C THR A 93 33.56 -6.51 -8.30
N THR A 94 33.58 -7.04 -7.08
CA THR A 94 32.45 -7.30 -6.17
C THR A 94 31.72 -6.03 -5.69
N GLY A 95 31.82 -4.93 -6.41
CA GLY A 95 31.14 -3.67 -6.12
C GLY A 95 29.76 -3.60 -6.77
N HIS A 96 28.73 -3.32 -5.97
CA HIS A 96 27.41 -2.95 -6.48
C HIS A 96 27.54 -1.83 -7.54
N LEU A 97 27.11 -2.10 -8.78
CA LEU A 97 27.10 -1.11 -9.86
C LEU A 97 26.20 0.07 -9.44
N SER A 98 26.81 1.19 -9.07
CA SER A 98 26.13 2.41 -8.71
C SER A 98 26.14 3.36 -9.90
N VAL A 99 24.97 3.82 -10.32
CA VAL A 99 24.85 4.79 -11.41
C VAL A 99 24.69 6.18 -10.81
N TYR A 100 25.51 7.13 -11.28
CA TYR A 100 25.60 8.46 -10.72
C TYR A 100 24.88 9.48 -11.61
N CYS A 101 24.30 10.50 -10.99
CA CYS A 101 23.73 11.64 -11.69
C CYS A 101 24.84 12.39 -12.43
N HIS A 102 24.82 12.37 -13.76
CA HIS A 102 25.84 13.00 -14.60
C HIS A 102 25.95 14.50 -14.34
N ASP A 103 24.82 15.21 -14.26
CA ASP A 103 24.79 16.67 -14.07
C ASP A 103 25.35 17.09 -12.72
N CYS A 104 25.01 16.35 -11.66
CA CYS A 104 25.53 16.65 -10.34
C CYS A 104 26.99 16.25 -10.20
N ARG A 105 27.41 15.15 -10.84
CA ARG A 105 28.78 14.65 -10.80
C ARG A 105 29.75 15.53 -11.58
N SER A 106 29.36 16.02 -12.77
CA SER A 106 30.19 16.94 -13.57
C SER A 106 30.42 18.27 -12.85
N LYS A 107 29.42 18.76 -12.11
CA LYS A 107 29.52 19.97 -11.28
C LYS A 107 30.16 19.73 -9.91
N TRP A 108 30.51 18.49 -9.57
CA TRP A 108 31.01 18.16 -8.25
C TRP A 108 32.52 18.40 -8.17
N ILE A 109 32.89 19.59 -7.66
CA ILE A 109 34.27 19.91 -7.35
C ILE A 109 34.60 19.34 -5.95
N LYS A 110 35.58 18.44 -5.90
CA LYS A 110 36.08 17.80 -4.67
C LYS A 110 36.90 18.76 -3.80
N THR A 111 36.28 19.84 -3.32
CA THR A 111 36.87 20.69 -2.28
C THR A 111 36.85 19.97 -0.93
N ALA A 112 37.77 20.33 -0.02
CA ALA A 112 37.79 19.75 1.33
C ALA A 112 36.47 19.97 2.09
N ILE A 113 35.77 21.08 1.81
CA ILE A 113 34.46 21.40 2.40
C ILE A 113 33.34 20.53 1.79
N SER A 114 33.34 20.29 0.47
CA SER A 114 32.32 19.44 -0.16
C SER A 114 32.43 17.98 0.28
N LYS A 115 33.67 17.46 0.44
CA LYS A 115 33.91 16.11 1.00
C LYS A 115 33.37 15.92 2.42
N ARG A 116 33.36 16.97 3.24
CA ARG A 116 32.85 16.92 4.63
C ARG A 116 31.31 16.94 4.70
N ARG A 117 30.64 17.60 3.75
CA ARG A 117 29.16 17.74 3.77
C ARG A 117 28.42 16.65 3.00
N TYR A 118 29.00 16.13 1.91
CA TYR A 118 28.32 15.17 1.05
C TYR A 118 29.31 14.14 0.48
N GLY A 119 29.04 12.85 0.73
CA GLY A 119 29.79 11.76 0.10
C GLY A 119 29.27 11.45 -1.31
N ASP A 120 30.06 10.73 -2.11
CA ASP A 120 29.73 10.29 -3.48
C ASP A 120 28.40 9.53 -3.54
N LYS A 121 28.00 8.89 -2.43
CA LYS A 121 26.71 8.21 -2.26
C LYS A 121 25.51 9.13 -2.51
N THR A 122 25.63 10.43 -2.23
CA THR A 122 24.56 11.43 -2.47
C THR A 122 24.33 11.72 -3.95
N LEU A 123 25.30 11.38 -4.81
CA LEU A 123 25.21 11.54 -6.26
C LEU A 123 24.64 10.31 -6.95
N VAL A 124 24.47 9.20 -6.23
CA VAL A 124 23.91 7.96 -6.77
C VAL A 124 22.43 8.17 -7.08
N LEU A 125 22.03 7.75 -8.27
CA LEU A 125 20.64 7.76 -8.71
C LEU A 125 19.89 6.62 -8.04
N ARG A 126 18.71 6.92 -7.51
CA ARG A 126 17.80 5.97 -6.88
C ARG A 126 16.40 6.10 -7.48
N PRO A 127 15.57 5.04 -7.45
CA PRO A 127 14.16 5.16 -7.81
C PRO A 127 13.47 6.30 -7.07
N ALA A 128 12.59 7.05 -7.75
CA ALA A 128 11.74 8.05 -7.11
C ALA A 128 10.55 7.40 -6.40
N VAL A 129 10.80 6.32 -5.65
CA VAL A 129 9.81 5.52 -4.95
C VAL A 129 10.03 5.65 -3.45
N GLN A 130 8.94 5.78 -2.71
CA GLN A 130 8.95 5.90 -1.25
C GLN A 130 8.27 4.67 -0.66
N PHE A 131 8.92 4.07 0.34
CA PHE A 131 8.37 2.91 1.07
C PHE A 131 7.50 3.33 2.25
N GLU A 132 7.77 4.52 2.80
CA GLU A 132 7.02 5.11 3.90
C GLU A 132 6.49 6.46 3.43
N LEU A 133 5.17 6.61 3.50
CA LEU A 133 4.49 7.86 3.17
C LEU A 133 4.61 8.80 4.37
N ASP A 134 5.15 9.99 4.13
CA ASP A 134 5.13 11.05 5.13
C ASP A 134 3.71 11.61 5.26
N ALA A 135 3.21 11.70 6.48
CA ALA A 135 1.88 12.22 6.79
C ALA A 135 1.71 13.69 6.35
N GLU A 136 2.80 14.47 6.37
CA GLU A 136 2.78 15.88 5.95
C GLU A 136 2.66 16.04 4.43
N TYR A 137 3.42 15.25 3.66
CA TYR A 137 3.33 15.23 2.19
C TYR A 137 1.92 14.86 1.71
N TRP A 138 1.25 13.98 2.46
CA TRP A 138 -0.10 13.48 2.18
C TRP A 138 -1.19 14.55 2.33
N LYS A 139 -1.13 15.36 3.40
CA LYS A 139 -2.24 16.22 3.79
C LYS A 139 -2.41 17.43 2.88
N ASP A 140 -1.33 18.00 2.37
CA ASP A 140 -1.41 19.31 1.71
C ASP A 140 -1.36 19.20 0.18
N GLU A 141 -0.44 18.40 -0.38
CA GLU A 141 -0.27 18.37 -1.83
C GLU A 141 -1.32 17.50 -2.54
N VAL A 142 -1.55 16.28 -2.05
CA VAL A 142 -2.54 15.37 -2.67
C VAL A 142 -3.94 15.93 -2.48
N LYS A 143 -4.29 16.35 -1.25
CA LYS A 143 -5.62 16.91 -0.95
C LYS A 143 -5.90 18.18 -1.76
N SER A 144 -4.98 19.14 -1.82
CA SER A 144 -5.19 20.38 -2.58
C SER A 144 -5.42 20.15 -4.07
N LYS A 145 -4.86 19.06 -4.63
CA LYS A 145 -5.05 18.72 -6.05
C LYS A 145 -6.25 17.80 -6.29
N MET A 146 -6.53 16.86 -5.40
CA MET A 146 -7.61 15.88 -5.58
C MET A 146 -8.98 16.40 -5.14
N LEU A 147 -9.04 17.22 -4.09
CA LEU A 147 -10.31 17.70 -3.54
C LEU A 147 -11.12 18.50 -4.56
N PRO A 148 -10.54 19.47 -5.31
CA PRO A 148 -11.29 20.19 -6.35
C PRO A 148 -11.80 19.28 -7.49
N ARG A 149 -11.15 18.14 -7.71
CA ARG A 149 -11.59 17.15 -8.71
C ARG A 149 -12.73 16.30 -8.17
N ALA A 150 -12.66 15.91 -6.90
CA ALA A 150 -13.73 15.18 -6.22
C ALA A 150 -15.02 16.00 -6.14
N GLU A 151 -14.92 17.33 -5.94
CA GLU A 151 -16.05 18.26 -5.99
C GLU A 151 -16.73 18.35 -7.37
N LEU A 152 -16.14 17.79 -8.43
CA LEU A 152 -16.72 17.71 -9.78
C LEU A 152 -17.15 16.28 -10.14
N SER A 153 -16.91 15.32 -9.26
CA SER A 153 -17.14 13.89 -9.50
C SER A 153 -18.50 13.46 -8.97
N GLN A 154 -19.15 12.58 -9.73
CA GLN A 154 -20.38 11.88 -9.30
C GLN A 154 -20.09 10.49 -8.73
N LEU A 155 -18.86 10.01 -8.87
CA LEU A 155 -18.45 8.68 -8.42
C LEU A 155 -17.01 8.70 -7.93
N LEU A 156 -16.78 8.17 -6.73
CA LEU A 156 -15.47 7.76 -6.24
C LEU A 156 -15.42 6.23 -6.29
N LEU A 157 -14.58 5.70 -7.16
CA LEU A 157 -14.36 4.26 -7.28
C LEU A 157 -13.02 3.88 -6.66
N ILE A 158 -13.06 3.05 -5.63
CA ILE A 158 -11.88 2.57 -4.89
C ILE A 158 -11.69 1.10 -5.22
N VAL A 159 -10.58 0.73 -5.83
CA VAL A 159 -10.38 -0.64 -6.36
C VAL A 159 -9.13 -1.27 -5.76
N GLU A 160 -9.30 -2.43 -5.14
CA GLU A 160 -8.26 -3.35 -4.62
C GLU A 160 -7.18 -2.66 -3.78
N ASN A 161 -7.53 -1.57 -3.09
CA ASN A 161 -6.62 -0.86 -2.21
C ASN A 161 -7.08 -1.05 -0.77
N PRO A 162 -6.35 -1.82 0.05
CA PRO A 162 -6.77 -2.11 1.41
C PRO A 162 -6.78 -0.81 2.23
N ILE A 163 -7.97 -0.32 2.50
CA ILE A 163 -8.16 0.79 3.44
C ILE A 163 -7.96 0.18 4.82
N LYS A 164 -7.12 0.83 5.64
CA LYS A 164 -6.96 0.48 7.05
C LYS A 164 -7.60 1.59 7.87
N PRO A 165 -8.43 1.29 8.88
CA PRO A 165 -9.03 2.31 9.73
C PRO A 165 -7.97 3.25 10.29
N ARG A 166 -8.23 4.56 10.27
CA ARG A 166 -7.31 5.61 10.77
C ARG A 166 -5.97 5.69 10.01
N SER A 167 -5.81 4.99 8.90
CA SER A 167 -4.65 5.18 8.03
C SER A 167 -4.69 6.55 7.37
N LEU A 168 -3.54 7.00 6.87
CA LEU A 168 -3.50 8.21 6.03
C LEU A 168 -4.48 8.08 4.86
N ILE A 169 -4.50 6.90 4.21
CA ILE A 169 -5.39 6.56 3.10
C ILE A 169 -6.85 6.73 3.48
N ASP A 170 -7.27 6.19 4.60
CA ASP A 170 -8.64 6.32 5.12
C ASP A 170 -9.06 7.79 5.29
N ASN A 171 -8.19 8.64 5.83
CA ASN A 171 -8.51 10.07 5.99
C ASN A 171 -8.74 10.79 4.66
N VAL A 172 -7.91 10.53 3.64
CA VAL A 172 -8.12 11.17 2.32
C VAL A 172 -9.32 10.58 1.63
N VAL A 173 -9.53 9.26 1.70
CA VAL A 173 -10.73 8.65 1.12
C VAL A 173 -11.98 9.27 1.76
N SER A 174 -12.01 9.45 3.08
CA SER A 174 -13.10 10.15 3.77
C SER A 174 -13.28 11.59 3.27
N ASP A 175 -12.20 12.37 3.15
CA ASP A 175 -12.28 13.75 2.65
C ASP A 175 -12.81 13.83 1.20
N LEU A 176 -12.37 12.90 0.34
CA LEU A 176 -12.81 12.83 -1.06
C LEU A 176 -14.26 12.34 -1.15
N ALA A 177 -14.64 11.38 -0.33
CA ALA A 177 -16.01 10.88 -0.22
C ALA A 177 -16.97 12.01 0.21
N ASP A 178 -16.61 12.77 1.25
CA ASP A 178 -17.40 13.94 1.68
C ASP A 178 -17.60 14.94 0.55
N ALA A 179 -16.57 15.18 -0.27
CA ALA A 179 -16.66 16.07 -1.43
C ALA A 179 -17.58 15.52 -2.53
N VAL A 180 -17.52 14.22 -2.82
CA VAL A 180 -18.40 13.57 -3.80
C VAL A 180 -19.85 13.53 -3.30
N HIS A 181 -20.08 13.23 -2.02
CA HIS A 181 -21.40 13.21 -1.39
C HIS A 181 -22.07 14.58 -1.39
N LYS A 182 -21.33 15.67 -1.22
CA LYS A 182 -21.85 17.05 -1.37
C LYS A 182 -22.45 17.31 -2.76
N MET A 183 -21.97 16.58 -3.77
CA MET A 183 -22.47 16.63 -5.14
C MET A 183 -23.55 15.57 -5.43
N SER A 184 -24.05 14.90 -4.39
CA SER A 184 -24.97 13.75 -4.51
C SER A 184 -24.39 12.61 -5.35
N GLY A 185 -23.06 12.49 -5.37
CA GLY A 185 -22.37 11.34 -5.95
C GLY A 185 -22.35 10.14 -5.00
N ALA A 186 -21.72 9.06 -5.46
CA ALA A 186 -21.59 7.80 -4.72
C ALA A 186 -20.12 7.38 -4.55
N VAL A 187 -19.86 6.57 -3.53
CA VAL A 187 -18.55 6.00 -3.20
C VAL A 187 -18.67 4.48 -3.19
N ILE A 188 -17.94 3.83 -4.09
CA ILE A 188 -17.97 2.38 -4.26
C ILE A 188 -16.58 1.81 -3.97
N TYR A 189 -16.53 0.84 -3.07
CA TYR A 189 -15.32 0.07 -2.77
C TYR A 189 -15.38 -1.31 -3.42
N VAL A 190 -14.33 -1.69 -4.12
CA VAL A 190 -14.23 -2.96 -4.85
C VAL A 190 -13.02 -3.71 -4.32
N SER A 191 -13.24 -4.90 -3.77
CA SER A 191 -12.19 -5.74 -3.22
C SER A 191 -12.62 -7.20 -3.25
N PRO A 192 -11.74 -8.16 -3.58
CA PRO A 192 -12.07 -9.59 -3.46
C PRO A 192 -12.29 -10.00 -2.00
N ASP A 193 -11.59 -9.34 -1.08
CA ASP A 193 -11.67 -9.58 0.36
C ASP A 193 -12.76 -8.73 1.00
N LEU A 194 -13.54 -9.37 1.89
CA LEU A 194 -14.43 -8.66 2.81
C LEU A 194 -13.57 -7.87 3.80
N THR A 195 -13.87 -6.59 3.95
CA THR A 195 -13.31 -5.76 5.02
C THR A 195 -13.91 -6.23 6.34
N LYS A 196 -13.13 -7.01 7.09
CA LYS A 196 -13.53 -7.54 8.40
C LYS A 196 -13.45 -6.45 9.48
N GLY A 197 -14.50 -6.35 10.30
CA GLY A 197 -14.54 -5.55 11.52
C GLY A 197 -15.60 -4.44 11.53
N LYS A 198 -15.97 -3.98 12.73
CA LYS A 198 -16.93 -2.88 13.00
C LYS A 198 -16.59 -1.52 12.36
N ALA A 199 -15.48 -1.40 11.65
CA ALA A 199 -15.17 -0.23 10.85
C ALA A 199 -15.97 -0.28 9.54
N THR A 200 -17.29 -0.15 9.65
CA THR A 200 -18.10 0.30 8.53
C THR A 200 -17.55 1.68 8.15
N TYR A 201 -16.84 1.75 7.04
CA TYR A 201 -16.42 3.02 6.48
C TYR A 201 -17.69 3.85 6.23
N THR A 202 -17.98 4.80 7.10
CA THR A 202 -19.23 5.59 7.06
C THR A 202 -19.38 6.41 5.78
N HIS A 203 -18.29 6.52 5.02
CA HIS A 203 -18.18 7.27 3.79
C HIS A 203 -18.23 6.39 2.53
N ILE A 204 -18.45 5.07 2.66
CA ILE A 204 -18.60 4.13 1.53
C ILE A 204 -20.06 3.71 1.42
N ASP A 205 -20.67 3.97 0.26
CA ASP A 205 -22.10 3.69 0.03
C ASP A 205 -22.35 2.23 -0.35
N ALA A 206 -21.42 1.63 -1.08
CA ALA A 206 -21.51 0.24 -1.52
C ALA A 206 -20.13 -0.43 -1.57
N GLN A 207 -20.10 -1.71 -1.22
CA GLN A 207 -18.93 -2.56 -1.35
C GLN A 207 -19.24 -3.72 -2.31
N LEU A 208 -18.42 -3.88 -3.34
CA LEU A 208 -18.49 -4.98 -4.29
C LEU A 208 -17.41 -6.00 -3.98
N GLN A 209 -17.81 -7.22 -3.64
CA GLN A 209 -16.89 -8.32 -3.39
C GLN A 209 -16.48 -8.98 -4.71
N THR A 210 -15.55 -8.37 -5.43
CA THR A 210 -15.11 -8.84 -6.74
C THR A 210 -13.69 -8.35 -7.04
N THR A 211 -13.04 -8.95 -8.05
CA THR A 211 -11.73 -8.51 -8.50
C THR A 211 -11.84 -7.31 -9.44
N ALA A 212 -10.75 -6.55 -9.60
CA ALA A 212 -10.67 -5.45 -10.56
C ALA A 212 -10.89 -5.94 -12.00
N ALA A 213 -10.46 -7.16 -12.33
CA ALA A 213 -10.65 -7.77 -13.63
C ALA A 213 -12.13 -8.09 -13.90
N ASP A 214 -12.81 -8.72 -12.94
CA ASP A 214 -14.22 -9.08 -13.07
C ASP A 214 -15.12 -7.84 -13.11
N LEU A 215 -14.82 -6.84 -12.27
CA LEU A 215 -15.47 -5.52 -12.35
C LEU A 215 -15.34 -4.94 -13.76
N ALA A 216 -14.13 -4.95 -14.32
CA ALA A 216 -13.87 -4.40 -15.64
C ALA A 216 -14.67 -5.10 -16.74
N LEU A 217 -14.67 -6.43 -16.73
CA LEU A 217 -15.45 -7.22 -17.67
C LEU A 217 -16.96 -6.96 -17.53
N GLY A 218 -17.47 -6.91 -16.31
CA GLY A 218 -18.88 -6.64 -16.04
C GLY A 218 -19.32 -5.25 -16.51
N VAL A 219 -18.53 -4.21 -16.22
CA VAL A 219 -18.82 -2.83 -16.64
C VAL A 219 -18.72 -2.66 -18.15
N MET A 220 -17.70 -3.25 -18.78
CA MET A 220 -17.55 -3.21 -20.23
C MET A 220 -18.70 -3.90 -20.96
N GLU A 221 -19.12 -5.06 -20.48
CA GLU A 221 -20.28 -5.78 -21.02
C GLU A 221 -21.57 -4.98 -20.84
N ALA A 222 -21.78 -4.38 -19.67
CA ALA A 222 -22.92 -3.49 -19.42
C ALA A 222 -22.93 -2.29 -20.38
N HIS A 223 -21.79 -1.64 -20.61
CA HIS A 223 -21.67 -0.56 -21.59
C HIS A 223 -21.96 -1.04 -23.02
N HIS A 224 -21.45 -2.20 -23.41
CA HIS A 224 -21.69 -2.75 -24.75
C HIS A 224 -23.19 -3.01 -24.99
N ARG A 225 -23.90 -3.51 -23.97
CA ARG A 225 -25.37 -3.70 -24.03
C ARG A 225 -26.12 -2.39 -24.18
N LEU A 226 -25.69 -1.33 -23.48
CA LEU A 226 -26.30 -0.01 -23.56
C LEU A 226 -26.06 0.68 -24.90
N ASP A 227 -24.86 0.50 -25.48
CA ASP A 227 -24.50 1.09 -26.77
C ASP A 227 -25.19 0.34 -27.95
N ASN A 228 -25.56 -0.94 -27.77
CA ASN A 228 -26.18 -1.79 -28.79
C ASN A 228 -27.53 -2.41 -28.35
N PRO A 229 -28.58 -1.60 -28.10
CA PRO A 229 -29.87 -2.11 -27.61
C PRO A 229 -30.57 -3.03 -28.63
N ARG A 230 -30.19 -2.98 -29.91
CA ARG A 230 -30.79 -3.79 -30.99
C ARG A 230 -30.46 -5.28 -30.94
N ASN A 231 -29.43 -5.69 -30.20
CA ASN A 231 -29.09 -7.11 -30.01
C ASN A 231 -29.91 -7.80 -28.90
N GLN A 232 -30.86 -7.09 -28.28
CA GLN A 232 -31.74 -7.62 -27.23
C GLN A 232 -33.13 -8.03 -27.74
N LEU A 233 -33.41 -7.91 -29.04
CA LEU A 233 -34.69 -8.31 -29.67
C LEU A 233 -34.85 -9.85 -29.84
N GLY A 234 -34.18 -10.63 -28.98
CA GLY A 234 -34.29 -12.10 -28.96
C GLY A 234 -35.32 -12.64 -27.97
N ASP A 235 -35.62 -11.90 -26.90
CA ASP A 235 -36.72 -12.18 -25.97
C ASP A 235 -37.15 -10.83 -25.38
N GLU A 236 -38.35 -10.37 -25.77
CA GLU A 236 -39.00 -9.18 -25.20
C GLU A 236 -39.41 -9.46 -23.76
N GLU A 237 -38.49 -9.39 -22.81
CA GLU A 237 -38.86 -9.22 -21.41
C GLU A 237 -37.74 -8.50 -20.66
N TYR A 238 -38.11 -7.36 -20.06
CA TYR A 238 -37.38 -6.75 -18.94
C TYR A 238 -36.17 -5.83 -19.24
N VAL A 239 -36.37 -4.77 -20.03
CA VAL A 239 -35.52 -3.56 -19.97
C VAL A 239 -36.35 -2.32 -19.63
N GLY A 240 -37.17 -2.44 -18.58
CA GLY A 240 -37.80 -1.29 -17.94
C GLY A 240 -36.83 -0.59 -16.96
N PRO A 241 -37.21 0.53 -16.34
CA PRO A 241 -36.47 1.12 -15.22
C PRO A 241 -36.15 0.09 -14.10
N ASP A 242 -36.92 -0.99 -14.03
CA ASP A 242 -36.70 -2.13 -13.15
C ASP A 242 -35.45 -2.97 -13.48
N PHE A 243 -34.89 -2.91 -14.70
CA PHE A 243 -33.62 -3.59 -15.02
C PHE A 243 -32.45 -3.02 -14.23
N TRP A 244 -32.38 -1.69 -14.08
CA TRP A 244 -31.39 -1.08 -13.20
C TRP A 244 -31.67 -1.43 -11.75
N PHE A 245 -32.95 -1.53 -11.36
CA PHE A 245 -33.29 -2.09 -10.05
C PHE A 245 -32.87 -3.54 -9.92
N ASP A 246 -32.89 -4.38 -10.95
CA ASP A 246 -32.46 -5.79 -10.91
C ASP A 246 -30.95 -5.97 -11.03
N VAL A 247 -30.23 -5.06 -11.68
CA VAL A 247 -28.76 -4.98 -11.61
C VAL A 247 -28.30 -4.49 -10.23
N ILE A 248 -29.07 -3.59 -9.61
CA ILE A 248 -28.87 -3.12 -8.22
C ILE A 248 -29.45 -4.15 -7.19
N ARG A 249 -30.46 -4.97 -7.57
CA ARG A 249 -31.15 -6.03 -6.79
C ARG A 249 -30.70 -7.46 -7.10
N ASN A 250 -29.71 -7.66 -7.96
CA ASN A 250 -28.53 -8.36 -7.48
C ASN A 250 -27.98 -7.45 -6.38
N GLN A 251 -28.69 -7.23 -5.25
CA GLN A 251 -28.47 -8.08 -4.10
C GLN A 251 -27.04 -8.61 -4.24
N LEU A 252 -26.07 -7.70 -4.01
CA LEU A 252 -25.22 -7.89 -2.85
C LEU A 252 -26.11 -8.64 -1.89
N VAL A 253 -26.03 -9.98 -1.88
CA VAL A 253 -26.75 -10.80 -0.91
C VAL A 253 -26.55 -9.99 0.31
N GLY A 254 -27.65 -9.44 0.85
CA GLY A 254 -27.55 -8.68 2.06
C GLY A 254 -26.92 -9.70 2.95
N THR A 255 -25.61 -9.60 3.18
CA THR A 255 -24.96 -10.39 4.16
C THR A 255 -25.39 -9.68 5.43
N SER A 256 -26.69 -9.78 5.74
CA SER A 256 -27.11 -10.50 6.92
C SER A 256 -26.46 -11.90 6.90
N HIS A 257 -25.13 -11.95 6.85
CA HIS A 257 -24.46 -12.72 7.86
C HIS A 257 -25.09 -12.21 9.14
N GLU A 258 -25.69 -13.14 9.89
CA GLU A 258 -25.87 -12.97 11.34
C GLU A 258 -24.78 -12.02 11.78
N GLU A 259 -25.13 -10.80 12.24
CA GLU A 259 -24.17 -9.81 12.69
C GLU A 259 -23.10 -10.59 13.43
N ASP A 260 -21.91 -10.76 12.82
CA ASP A 260 -20.92 -11.75 13.31
C ASP A 260 -20.85 -11.50 14.80
N GLU A 261 -21.34 -12.46 15.61
CA GLU A 261 -21.74 -12.22 17.00
C GLU A 261 -20.73 -11.26 17.58
N ASP A 262 -21.19 -10.02 17.82
CA ASP A 262 -20.38 -8.86 18.16
C ASP A 262 -19.11 -9.37 18.81
N VAL A 263 -17.97 -9.43 18.09
CA VAL A 263 -16.82 -10.16 18.64
C VAL A 263 -16.40 -9.40 19.88
N VAL A 264 -16.89 -9.85 21.04
CA VAL A 264 -16.76 -9.19 22.32
C VAL A 264 -15.35 -9.53 22.78
N GLY A 265 -14.39 -8.77 22.29
CA GLY A 265 -13.00 -9.12 22.46
C GLY A 265 -12.05 -8.02 22.01
N GLU A 266 -10.83 -8.14 22.49
CA GLU A 266 -9.73 -7.32 22.02
C GLU A 266 -9.38 -7.70 20.58
N ILE A 267 -9.09 -6.71 19.73
CA ILE A 267 -8.65 -6.93 18.35
C ILE A 267 -7.27 -6.31 18.13
N CYS A 268 -6.50 -6.87 17.21
CA CYS A 268 -5.25 -6.26 16.81
C CYS A 268 -5.50 -4.95 16.04
N GLU A 269 -4.89 -3.83 16.47
CA GLU A 269 -5.01 -2.51 15.81
C GLU A 269 -4.49 -2.51 14.35
N ARG A 270 -3.65 -3.50 13.97
CA ARG A 270 -2.98 -3.53 12.66
C ARG A 270 -3.59 -4.47 11.63
N CYS A 271 -4.07 -5.64 12.04
CA CYS A 271 -4.71 -6.60 11.14
C CYS A 271 -6.15 -6.94 11.52
N SER A 272 -6.69 -6.30 12.58
CA SER A 272 -8.07 -6.50 13.05
C SER A 272 -8.40 -7.95 13.45
N MET A 273 -7.39 -8.79 13.66
CA MET A 273 -7.60 -10.17 14.14
C MET A 273 -7.96 -10.16 15.63
N SER A 274 -8.98 -10.95 15.99
CA SER A 274 -9.47 -11.13 17.36
C SER A 274 -9.07 -12.50 17.90
N VAL A 275 -7.81 -12.67 18.29
CA VAL A 275 -7.32 -13.93 18.87
C VAL A 275 -6.60 -13.62 20.18
N PRO A 276 -7.36 -13.52 21.30
CA PRO A 276 -6.88 -12.98 22.57
C PRO A 276 -5.60 -13.62 23.09
N GLU A 277 -5.39 -14.90 22.80
CA GLU A 277 -4.20 -15.67 23.19
C GLU A 277 -2.93 -15.03 22.63
N TYR A 278 -3.00 -14.54 21.40
CA TYR A 278 -1.90 -13.95 20.64
C TYR A 278 -1.90 -12.43 20.65
N LEU A 279 -2.85 -11.80 21.34
CA LEU A 279 -2.84 -10.34 21.51
C LEU A 279 -1.97 -9.96 22.70
N VAL A 280 -1.17 -8.93 22.47
CA VAL A 280 -0.47 -8.19 23.52
C VAL A 280 -1.03 -6.78 23.58
N GLN A 281 -1.26 -6.30 24.78
CA GLN A 281 -1.69 -4.92 24.98
C GLN A 281 -0.47 -4.02 25.15
N CYS A 282 -0.42 -2.91 24.39
CA CYS A 282 0.56 -1.87 24.66
C CYS A 282 0.28 -1.26 26.04
N ARG A 283 1.25 -1.29 26.95
CA ARG A 283 1.06 -0.76 28.31
C ARG A 283 0.65 0.71 28.33
N ALA A 284 1.11 1.47 27.33
CA ALA A 284 0.93 2.90 27.25
C ALA A 284 -0.37 3.31 26.55
N CYS A 285 -0.58 2.90 25.29
CA CYS A 285 -1.77 3.30 24.53
C CYS A 285 -2.97 2.35 24.70
N LYS A 286 -2.79 1.21 25.37
CA LYS A 286 -3.82 0.18 25.60
C LYS A 286 -4.38 -0.51 24.35
N SER A 287 -3.89 -0.17 23.15
CA SER A 287 -4.21 -0.90 21.92
C SER A 287 -3.58 -2.29 21.91
N CYS A 288 -4.26 -3.26 21.30
CA CYS A 288 -3.80 -4.64 21.21
C CYS A 288 -3.10 -4.91 19.86
N PHE A 289 -2.08 -5.76 19.89
CA PHE A 289 -1.25 -6.09 18.71
C PHE A 289 -0.98 -7.58 18.66
N CYS A 290 -0.90 -8.16 17.46
CA CYS A 290 -0.52 -9.56 17.31
C CYS A 290 0.94 -9.79 17.73
N HIS A 291 1.13 -10.70 18.68
CA HIS A 291 2.42 -11.31 19.01
C HIS A 291 2.64 -12.52 18.10
N ARG A 292 3.66 -12.44 17.24
CA ARG A 292 4.07 -13.56 16.39
C ARG A 292 5.21 -14.33 17.07
N ARG A 293 5.14 -15.67 17.04
CA ARG A 293 6.34 -16.51 16.95
C ARG A 293 6.58 -16.86 15.48
N VAL A 294 7.65 -16.34 14.88
CA VAL A 294 8.12 -16.87 13.61
C VAL A 294 8.92 -18.13 13.95
N GLY A 295 8.36 -19.29 13.68
CA GLY A 295 9.11 -20.51 13.44
C GLY A 295 8.27 -21.24 12.42
N TYR A 296 8.49 -21.08 11.13
CA TYR A 296 9.62 -21.59 10.38
C TYR A 296 9.67 -20.76 9.09
N ASN A 297 10.83 -20.20 8.73
CA ASN A 297 11.09 -20.02 7.31
C ASN A 297 11.90 -21.25 6.93
N ASP A 298 11.39 -22.02 5.97
CA ASP A 298 12.11 -23.08 5.22
C ASP A 298 13.29 -22.52 4.39
N SER A 299 13.98 -21.50 4.90
CA SER A 299 15.03 -20.76 4.19
C SER A 299 16.16 -20.28 5.10
N TRP A 300 16.28 -20.79 6.32
CA TRP A 300 17.44 -20.54 7.18
C TRP A 300 18.40 -21.72 7.08
N ASP A 301 19.13 -21.80 5.96
CA ASP A 301 20.32 -22.66 5.77
C ASP A 301 21.53 -22.13 6.58
N GLY A 302 21.28 -21.66 7.80
CA GLY A 302 22.33 -21.18 8.70
C GLY A 302 22.89 -22.36 9.48
N ASP A 303 24.12 -22.74 9.17
CA ASP A 303 24.90 -23.79 9.84
C ASP A 303 24.77 -23.72 11.38
N LEU A 304 23.97 -24.64 11.94
CA LEU A 304 23.83 -24.84 13.37
C LEU A 304 24.94 -25.78 13.87
N ASP A 305 26.15 -25.24 14.00
CA ASP A 305 27.26 -25.88 14.73
C ASP A 305 27.42 -25.29 16.15
N SER A 306 26.31 -24.82 16.72
CA SER A 306 26.26 -24.35 18.12
C SER A 306 25.63 -25.43 18.98
N GLY A 307 26.47 -26.19 19.70
CA GLY A 307 26.12 -27.37 20.50
C GLY A 307 25.28 -27.13 21.76
N ASP A 308 24.17 -26.42 21.64
CA ASP A 308 23.09 -26.46 22.63
C ASP A 308 21.77 -26.75 21.90
N GLY A 309 21.50 -28.05 21.72
CA GLY A 309 20.35 -28.61 21.01
C GLY A 309 19.02 -28.46 21.73
N SER A 310 18.78 -27.35 22.44
CA SER A 310 17.44 -27.03 22.94
C SER A 310 16.64 -26.37 21.81
N MET A 311 15.85 -27.18 21.10
CA MET A 311 14.75 -26.65 20.28
C MET A 311 13.94 -25.64 21.10
N PRO A 312 13.54 -24.49 20.54
CA PRO A 312 12.59 -23.62 21.20
C PRO A 312 11.32 -24.42 21.53
N GLN A 313 10.98 -24.53 22.81
CA GLN A 313 9.93 -25.38 23.43
C GLN A 313 8.48 -25.03 23.04
N ASP A 314 8.30 -24.43 21.88
CA ASP A 314 7.33 -23.37 21.71
C ASP A 314 6.68 -23.43 20.32
N ARG A 315 6.68 -24.62 19.73
CA ARG A 315 5.92 -25.00 18.53
C ARG A 315 4.43 -24.99 18.90
N PRO A 316 3.57 -24.28 18.16
CA PRO A 316 2.13 -24.38 18.38
C PRO A 316 1.69 -25.85 18.18
N PRO A 317 0.67 -26.31 18.92
CA PRO A 317 0.11 -27.65 18.71
C PRO A 317 -0.38 -27.77 17.26
N ASP A 318 -0.34 -28.98 16.69
CA ASP A 318 -0.74 -29.21 15.30
C ASP A 318 -2.23 -28.87 15.04
N ASP A 319 -3.02 -28.71 16.11
CA ASP A 319 -4.43 -28.31 16.09
C ASP A 319 -4.66 -26.81 16.36
N ASP A 320 -3.64 -25.96 16.26
CA ASP A 320 -3.82 -24.51 16.48
C ASP A 320 -4.74 -23.91 15.40
N PRO A 321 -5.94 -23.41 15.77
CA PRO A 321 -6.91 -22.89 14.81
C PRO A 321 -6.48 -21.56 14.19
N PHE A 322 -5.34 -20.98 14.60
CA PHE A 322 -4.89 -19.68 14.16
C PHE A 322 -4.32 -19.71 12.72
N PRO A 323 -4.90 -18.99 11.74
CA PRO A 323 -4.36 -18.92 10.40
C PRO A 323 -3.13 -18.00 10.36
N PHE A 324 -1.96 -18.55 10.72
CA PHE A 324 -0.69 -17.85 10.91
C PHE A 324 -0.19 -16.99 9.75
N HIS A 325 -0.67 -17.24 8.52
CA HIS A 325 -0.31 -16.48 7.32
C HIS A 325 -1.01 -15.10 7.25
N THR A 326 -2.03 -14.86 8.07
CA THR A 326 -2.85 -13.62 8.05
C THR A 326 -2.49 -12.62 9.15
N ALA A 327 -1.68 -13.01 10.14
CA ALA A 327 -1.35 -12.17 11.28
C ALA A 327 -0.31 -11.09 10.95
N CYS A 328 -0.54 -9.85 11.39
CA CYS A 328 0.46 -8.80 11.25
C CYS A 328 1.62 -9.01 12.23
N ILE A 329 2.85 -8.81 11.75
CA ILE A 329 4.07 -9.01 12.53
C ILE A 329 4.39 -7.72 13.29
N ALA A 330 3.76 -7.47 14.44
CA ALA A 330 4.02 -6.23 15.18
C ALA A 330 5.38 -6.24 15.89
N PHE A 331 5.85 -7.38 16.43
CA PHE A 331 7.08 -7.42 17.25
C PHE A 331 8.37 -7.24 16.47
N ASP A 332 8.46 -7.75 15.24
CA ASP A 332 9.68 -7.65 14.43
C ASP A 332 10.00 -6.22 14.01
N LEU A 333 8.96 -5.38 13.94
CA LEU A 333 9.09 -3.98 13.58
C LEU A 333 9.48 -3.11 14.78
N TYR A 334 9.21 -3.57 16.01
CA TYR A 334 9.11 -2.69 17.19
C TYR A 334 9.96 -3.08 18.40
N SER A 335 10.62 -4.24 18.39
CA SER A 335 11.64 -4.55 19.40
C SER A 335 12.95 -3.83 19.08
N SER A 336 13.30 -2.81 19.86
CA SER A 336 14.58 -2.09 19.74
C SER A 336 15.80 -2.99 19.92
N SER A 337 15.66 -4.07 20.71
CA SER A 337 16.76 -4.99 21.01
C SER A 337 17.04 -6.03 19.91
N GLY A 338 16.21 -6.09 18.85
CA GLY A 338 16.20 -7.20 17.89
C GLY A 338 15.84 -8.57 18.50
N ARG A 339 15.76 -8.67 19.83
CA ARG A 339 15.35 -9.84 20.58
C ARG A 339 13.83 -9.90 20.62
N ARG A 340 13.27 -11.06 20.31
CA ARG A 340 11.84 -11.33 20.43
C ARG A 340 11.55 -11.84 21.84
N PRO A 341 10.88 -11.06 22.72
CA PRO A 341 10.50 -11.56 24.03
C PRO A 341 9.48 -12.70 23.90
N ARG A 342 9.49 -13.62 24.86
CA ARG A 342 8.45 -14.68 24.95
C ARG A 342 7.07 -14.02 25.07
N LEU A 343 6.00 -14.67 24.61
CA LEU A 343 4.63 -14.12 24.68
C LEU A 343 4.27 -13.61 26.08
N GLU A 344 4.61 -14.38 27.11
CA GLU A 344 4.41 -14.00 28.52
C GLU A 344 5.16 -12.75 28.95
N GLU A 345 6.37 -12.55 28.42
CA GLU A 345 7.18 -11.35 28.68
C GLU A 345 6.63 -10.15 27.89
N ALA A 346 6.23 -10.39 26.65
CA ALA A 346 5.60 -9.41 25.79
C ALA A 346 4.27 -8.89 26.37
N LYS A 347 3.40 -9.78 26.87
CA LYS A 347 2.14 -9.41 27.54
C LYS A 347 2.37 -8.48 28.74
N ARG A 348 3.51 -8.61 29.43
CA ARG A 348 3.83 -7.78 30.60
C ARG A 348 4.42 -6.43 30.22
N ASN A 349 5.24 -6.37 29.18
CA ASN A 349 6.18 -5.25 28.97
C ASN A 349 6.06 -4.55 27.60
N PHE A 350 5.12 -4.95 26.74
CA PHE A 350 5.05 -4.42 25.39
C PHE A 350 4.69 -2.93 25.34
N LEU A 351 5.46 -2.18 24.54
CA LEU A 351 5.20 -0.80 24.16
C LEU A 351 5.19 -0.73 22.63
N CYS A 352 4.11 -0.22 22.04
CA CYS A 352 4.02 -0.06 20.61
C CYS A 352 4.89 1.10 20.13
N TYR A 353 5.42 0.98 18.91
CA TYR A 353 6.26 2.02 18.31
C TYR A 353 5.54 3.33 18.05
N GLU A 354 4.23 3.32 17.80
CA GLU A 354 3.45 4.55 17.60
C GLU A 354 3.45 5.42 18.85
N TYR A 355 3.39 4.79 20.04
CA TYR A 355 3.61 5.50 21.31
C TYR A 355 5.04 6.00 21.44
N GLY A 356 6.02 5.18 21.05
CA GLY A 356 7.44 5.55 21.04
C GLY A 356 7.73 6.79 20.18
N LYS A 357 7.24 6.82 18.94
CA LYS A 357 7.49 7.89 17.98
C LYS A 357 6.87 9.23 18.40
N ASN A 358 5.69 9.20 19.01
CA ASN A 358 4.95 10.42 19.37
C ASN A 358 5.42 11.03 20.70
N ASN A 359 5.92 10.21 21.63
CA ASN A 359 6.31 10.68 22.96
C ASN A 359 7.83 10.72 23.19
N PHE A 360 8.60 10.05 22.34
CA PHE A 360 10.06 10.01 22.41
C PHE A 360 10.66 10.25 21.02
N PRO A 361 10.75 11.51 20.57
CA PRO A 361 11.42 11.83 19.32
C PRO A 361 12.91 11.49 19.44
N VAL A 362 13.29 10.33 18.92
CA VAL A 362 14.68 9.83 18.81
C VAL A 362 15.40 9.72 20.16
N LEU A 363 15.08 8.68 20.93
CA LEU A 363 16.00 8.21 21.97
C LEU A 363 16.99 7.24 21.34
N HIS A 364 18.28 7.52 21.49
CA HIS A 364 19.33 6.53 21.25
C HIS A 364 19.11 5.33 22.18
N GLU A 365 19.47 4.11 21.75
CA GLU A 365 19.28 2.84 22.50
C GLU A 365 19.72 2.92 23.97
N ASP A 366 20.70 3.78 24.28
CA ASP A 366 21.26 4.00 25.61
C ASP A 366 20.31 4.71 26.60
N GLU A 367 19.28 5.42 26.12
CA GLU A 367 18.36 6.20 26.97
C GLU A 367 17.10 5.43 27.35
N ILE A 368 16.74 4.40 26.58
CA ILE A 368 15.59 3.53 26.85
C ILE A 368 15.85 2.67 28.11
N SER A 369 17.11 2.28 28.34
CA SER A 369 17.53 1.53 29.54
C SER A 369 17.40 2.32 30.85
N LYS A 370 17.17 3.64 30.76
CA LYS A 370 17.08 4.55 31.92
C LYS A 370 15.64 4.91 32.29
N ILE A 371 14.64 4.42 31.56
CA ILE A 371 13.23 4.63 31.94
C ILE A 371 12.99 3.79 33.20
N PRO A 372 12.69 4.41 34.36
CA PRO A 372 12.51 3.67 35.60
C PRO A 372 11.26 2.79 35.51
N ASP A 373 11.39 1.57 36.00
CA ASP A 373 10.29 0.62 36.15
C ASP A 373 9.30 1.19 37.17
N THR A 374 8.31 1.95 36.70
CA THR A 374 7.22 2.44 37.55
C THR A 374 6.32 1.24 37.87
N ARG A 375 6.57 0.63 39.04
CA ARG A 375 5.64 -0.27 39.73
C ARG A 375 4.49 0.49 40.36
#